data_AF-A0A1E5VRR9-F1
#
_entry.id   AF-A0A1E5VRR9-F1
#
_cell.length_a   1.000
_cell.length_b   1.000
_cell.length_c   1.000
_cell.angle_alpha   90.00
_cell.angle_beta   90.00
_cell.angle_gamma   90.00
#
_symmetry.space_group_name_H-M   'P 1'
#
loop_
_entity.id
_entity.type
_entity.pdbx_description
1 polymer ?
#
loop_
_entity_poly.entity_id
_entity_poly.type
_entity_poly.pdbx_seq_one_letter_code
_entity_poly.pdbx_strand_id
1 'polypeptide(L)'
;MAINNRPLPPKLRSQPLVFSFALFSIPAFAEQSSPRPFLGSHQNGQSQKPIARGGDNEKLAGRARRRRKSRRRAAMPYCEVDRYEDGDKWEGVRLFYRRYGRGATKVLLIIGLAGTHDSWGPQIKGLTGSLEPADDEAPRQDEEAGVGAAGAAEAAPAEGDDAGGIEVCCFDNRGAGRSSVPPNKSYYSTEIMAKDALALMDHLGWKKAHVFGHSMGAMISCKLAAIAPHRLCSLALLNVTGGGFQCFPKVDGQMLSLAFRFLRAKTPEERALVDLETHYTKEYLDETVGSCTRRMILYQEYVKGISSTGMQSNCGFEGQVNACWTHKMTTKELDTIRSAGFLISVIHGRYDIIAQLCHAKSLAERLLPAARMVELHGAHLVSHERPDEVKCELRTHVTIYDFQVNNALMDLIKATKYAMKPEEWLAQPENASETGALITARPITVTMRTDEGANAAVAVYNLLGKLQLSFLYLIGVIVMGFEHMRNIVKVMKPVRVAAVES
;
A
#
# COMPACT_ATOMS: atom_id res chain seq x y z
N MET A 1 43.90 55.45 38.70
CA MET A 1 42.93 54.54 39.32
C MET A 1 42.83 53.29 38.45
N ALA A 2 43.13 52.14 39.06
CA ALA A 2 42.96 50.73 38.66
C ALA A 2 42.88 50.34 37.16
N ILE A 3 43.90 49.56 36.79
CA ILE A 3 44.07 48.65 35.66
C ILE A 3 43.00 47.54 35.68
N ASN A 4 42.49 47.12 34.51
CA ASN A 4 42.33 45.69 34.26
C ASN A 4 42.48 45.32 32.78
N ASN A 5 43.70 44.90 32.45
CA ASN A 5 44.04 44.08 31.29
C ASN A 5 43.40 42.69 31.43
N ARG A 6 42.92 42.09 30.33
CA ARG A 6 43.23 40.69 30.00
C ARG A 6 42.88 40.33 28.53
N PRO A 7 43.61 39.35 27.94
CA PRO A 7 43.81 39.21 26.50
C PRO A 7 42.94 38.12 25.84
N LEU A 8 42.90 38.16 24.50
CA LEU A 8 42.37 37.13 23.61
C LEU A 8 43.13 35.78 23.74
N PRO A 9 42.44 34.62 23.79
CA PRO A 9 43.08 33.31 23.75
C PRO A 9 43.21 32.74 22.30
N PRO A 10 44.07 31.71 22.11
CA PRO A 10 44.70 31.40 20.83
C PRO A 10 43.94 30.37 19.96
N LYS A 11 44.30 30.33 18.68
CA LYS A 11 43.94 29.26 17.72
C LYS A 11 44.35 27.89 18.29
N LEU A 12 43.41 26.95 18.45
CA LEU A 12 43.71 25.55 18.74
C LEU A 12 43.45 24.65 17.52
N ARG A 13 44.45 23.80 17.28
CA ARG A 13 44.53 22.72 16.29
C ARG A 13 43.48 21.64 16.51
N SER A 14 43.13 20.99 15.40
CA SER A 14 42.41 19.73 15.26
C SER A 14 43.03 18.57 16.06
N GLN A 15 42.21 17.89 16.87
CA GLN A 15 42.41 16.51 17.33
C GLN A 15 41.04 15.80 17.52
N PRO A 16 40.99 14.46 17.41
CA PRO A 16 39.78 13.71 17.05
C PRO A 16 38.87 13.43 18.25
N LEU A 17 37.55 13.46 17.99
CA LEU A 17 36.53 13.02 18.92
C LEU A 17 36.56 11.49 19.06
N VAL A 18 37.05 11.02 20.20
CA VAL A 18 36.90 9.65 20.68
C VAL A 18 35.45 9.49 21.16
N PHE A 19 34.62 8.76 20.40
CA PHE A 19 33.30 8.34 20.85
C PHE A 19 33.43 7.16 21.83
N SER A 20 33.05 7.40 23.09
CA SER A 20 32.87 6.36 24.09
C SER A 20 31.55 5.63 23.83
N PHE A 21 31.62 4.35 23.47
CA PHE A 21 30.45 3.47 23.34
C PHE A 21 30.03 2.98 24.72
N ALA A 22 28.95 3.56 25.26
CA ALA A 22 28.24 2.98 26.39
C ALA A 22 27.37 1.79 25.89
N LEU A 23 27.78 0.58 26.26
CA LEU A 23 26.99 -0.64 26.18
C LEU A 23 25.74 -0.51 27.07
N PHE A 24 24.55 -0.59 26.48
CA PHE A 24 23.33 -0.93 27.23
C PHE A 24 22.66 -2.15 26.61
N SER A 25 22.64 -3.22 27.40
CA SER A 25 21.87 -4.44 27.16
C SER A 25 20.38 -4.12 27.26
N ILE A 26 19.59 -4.53 26.27
CA ILE A 26 18.13 -4.46 26.32
C ILE A 26 17.63 -5.67 27.13
N PRO A 27 16.82 -5.48 28.19
CA PRO A 27 16.26 -6.60 28.95
C PRO A 27 15.17 -7.29 28.12
N ALA A 28 15.23 -8.63 28.07
CA ALA A 28 14.11 -9.47 27.69
C ALA A 28 12.95 -9.22 28.68
N PHE A 29 11.80 -8.79 28.19
CA PHE A 29 10.59 -8.65 29.01
C PHE A 29 9.58 -9.72 28.65
N ALA A 30 9.03 -10.31 29.70
CA ALA A 30 8.10 -11.42 29.72
C ALA A 30 6.79 -11.10 29.00
N GLU A 31 6.32 -12.09 28.23
CA GLU A 31 4.96 -12.14 27.67
C GLU A 31 3.92 -11.96 28.78
N GLN A 32 3.12 -10.90 28.71
CA GLN A 32 1.86 -10.83 29.43
C GLN A 32 0.83 -11.67 28.67
N SER A 33 0.37 -12.72 29.35
CA SER A 33 -0.71 -13.59 28.92
C SER A 33 -2.00 -12.82 28.64
N SER A 34 -2.60 -13.10 27.49
CA SER A 34 -3.92 -12.65 27.10
C SER A 34 -5.01 -13.25 28.00
N PRO A 35 -6.10 -12.51 28.32
CA PRO A 35 -7.14 -13.00 29.21
C PRO A 35 -8.01 -14.05 28.51
N ARG A 36 -8.13 -15.23 29.14
CA ARG A 36 -9.07 -16.29 28.74
C ARG A 36 -10.52 -15.82 28.97
N PRO A 37 -11.47 -16.13 28.07
CA PRO A 37 -12.88 -15.91 28.33
C PRO A 37 -13.41 -16.92 29.36
N PHE A 38 -14.13 -16.40 30.34
CA PHE A 38 -14.89 -17.14 31.36
C PHE A 38 -15.85 -18.15 30.71
N LEU A 39 -15.61 -19.44 30.95
CA LEU A 39 -16.59 -20.51 30.75
C LEU A 39 -17.31 -20.76 32.08
N GLY A 40 -18.56 -20.29 32.16
CA GLY A 40 -19.47 -20.63 33.25
C GLY A 40 -19.83 -22.10 33.21
N SER A 41 -19.57 -22.79 34.32
CA SER A 41 -20.00 -24.15 34.60
C SER A 41 -21.49 -24.17 34.94
N HIS A 42 -22.26 -25.04 34.26
CA HIS A 42 -23.50 -25.57 34.83
C HIS A 42 -23.70 -27.02 34.37
N GLN A 43 -23.52 -27.94 35.32
CA GLN A 43 -24.01 -29.32 35.22
C GLN A 43 -25.38 -29.44 35.89
N ASN A 44 -26.28 -30.09 35.15
CA ASN A 44 -27.40 -30.98 35.52
C ASN A 44 -27.93 -31.06 36.96
N GLY A 45 -29.27 -31.16 37.04
CA GLY A 45 -29.90 -32.10 37.99
C GLY A 45 -31.33 -31.80 38.41
N GLN A 46 -32.30 -32.39 37.69
CA GLN A 46 -33.60 -32.90 38.17
C GLN A 46 -34.60 -31.98 38.92
N SER A 47 -35.83 -31.86 38.38
CA SER A 47 -37.00 -32.55 38.95
C SER A 47 -38.34 -32.13 38.32
N GLN A 48 -39.23 -33.13 38.20
CA GLN A 48 -40.70 -33.14 38.21
C GLN A 48 -41.52 -32.61 37.01
N LYS A 49 -42.20 -33.59 36.37
CA LYS A 49 -43.47 -33.42 35.64
C LYS A 49 -44.62 -33.08 36.62
N PRO A 50 -45.68 -32.43 36.13
CA PRO A 50 -46.94 -33.17 36.04
C PRO A 50 -47.67 -33.02 34.71
N ILE A 51 -48.60 -33.95 34.51
CA ILE A 51 -49.45 -34.19 33.34
C ILE A 51 -50.72 -33.33 33.44
N ALA A 52 -51.13 -32.63 32.36
CA ALA A 52 -52.52 -32.61 31.87
C ALA A 52 -52.73 -31.75 30.61
N ARG A 53 -53.23 -32.43 29.57
CA ARG A 53 -54.31 -32.05 28.61
C ARG A 53 -54.23 -30.75 27.80
N GLY A 54 -54.08 -30.94 26.48
CA GLY A 54 -55.08 -30.55 25.49
C GLY A 54 -55.04 -29.12 24.96
N GLY A 55 -54.74 -28.97 23.67
CA GLY A 55 -55.08 -27.79 22.88
C GLY A 55 -53.90 -27.08 22.21
N ASP A 56 -54.04 -26.87 20.90
CA ASP A 56 -53.42 -25.80 20.12
C ASP A 56 -51.99 -25.99 19.59
N ASN A 57 -51.88 -26.92 18.63
CA ASN A 57 -50.67 -27.19 17.86
C ASN A 57 -50.41 -26.23 16.67
N GLU A 58 -51.05 -25.05 16.61
CA GLU A 58 -50.90 -24.11 15.47
C GLU A 58 -50.22 -22.77 15.80
N LYS A 59 -50.03 -22.40 17.07
CA LYS A 59 -49.41 -21.10 17.44
C LYS A 59 -47.88 -21.14 17.64
N LEU A 60 -47.26 -22.31 17.77
CA LEU A 60 -45.80 -22.45 17.93
C LEU A 60 -45.03 -22.44 16.60
N ALA A 61 -45.65 -22.86 15.49
CA ALA A 61 -45.03 -22.78 14.16
C ALA A 61 -44.85 -21.33 13.68
N GLY A 62 -45.79 -20.43 14.01
CA GLY A 62 -45.72 -19.00 13.64
C GLY A 62 -44.65 -18.21 14.40
N ARG A 63 -44.39 -18.54 15.68
CA ARG A 63 -43.35 -17.90 16.50
C ARG A 63 -41.95 -18.43 16.17
N ALA A 64 -41.81 -19.71 15.81
CA ALA A 64 -40.56 -20.26 15.30
C ALA A 64 -40.19 -19.70 13.91
N ARG A 65 -41.18 -19.43 13.04
CA ARG A 65 -40.97 -18.76 11.74
C ARG A 65 -40.66 -17.26 11.87
N ARG A 66 -41.23 -16.56 12.86
CA ARG A 66 -40.89 -15.16 13.16
C ARG A 66 -39.55 -15.00 13.88
N ARG A 67 -39.12 -15.96 14.71
CA ARG A 67 -37.77 -15.97 15.31
C ARG A 67 -36.67 -16.44 14.36
N ARG A 68 -36.98 -17.22 13.31
CA ARG A 68 -36.04 -17.53 12.20
C ARG A 68 -35.85 -16.37 11.19
N LYS A 69 -36.63 -15.30 11.28
CA LYS A 69 -36.44 -14.05 10.51
C LYS A 69 -35.64 -12.97 11.24
N SER A 70 -35.07 -13.29 12.41
CA SER A 70 -34.19 -12.42 13.19
C SER A 70 -32.80 -13.05 13.25
N ARG A 71 -31.79 -12.29 12.78
CA ARG A 71 -30.38 -12.69 12.55
C ARG A 71 -30.12 -13.53 11.29
N ARG A 72 -30.40 -12.98 10.10
CA ARG A 72 -29.42 -13.11 9.02
C ARG A 72 -28.17 -12.41 9.53
N ARG A 73 -27.19 -13.20 9.98
CA ARG A 73 -25.88 -12.73 10.42
C ARG A 73 -25.35 -11.89 9.26
N ALA A 74 -25.13 -10.58 9.45
CA ALA A 74 -24.40 -9.78 8.48
C ALA A 74 -23.18 -10.60 8.05
N ALA A 75 -23.02 -10.84 6.75
CA ALA A 75 -21.91 -11.64 6.27
C ALA A 75 -20.65 -10.96 6.81
N MET A 76 -19.88 -11.68 7.63
CA MET A 76 -18.70 -11.08 8.24
C MET A 76 -17.75 -10.69 7.10
N PRO A 77 -17.18 -9.47 7.10
CA PRO A 77 -16.35 -8.93 6.01
C PRO A 77 -14.98 -9.61 5.96
N TYR A 78 -14.96 -10.94 5.86
CA TYR A 78 -13.77 -11.77 5.89
C TYR A 78 -13.83 -12.83 4.79
N CYS A 79 -12.71 -13.00 4.10
CA CYS A 79 -12.47 -14.07 3.14
C CYS A 79 -11.32 -14.95 3.64
N GLU A 80 -11.54 -16.27 3.79
CA GLU A 80 -10.45 -17.23 4.06
C GLU A 80 -9.75 -17.54 2.73
N VAL A 81 -8.46 -17.26 2.65
CA VAL A 81 -7.69 -17.30 1.39
C VAL A 81 -6.59 -18.37 1.38
N ASP A 82 -6.14 -18.79 2.56
CA ASP A 82 -4.96 -19.65 2.69
C ASP A 82 -4.90 -20.26 4.10
N ARG A 83 -3.94 -21.16 4.35
CA ARG A 83 -3.62 -21.70 5.68
C ARG A 83 -2.12 -21.78 5.91
N TYR A 84 -1.69 -21.59 7.16
CA TYR A 84 -0.30 -21.77 7.56
C TYR A 84 -0.16 -22.73 8.74
N GLU A 85 1.02 -23.33 8.87
CA GLU A 85 1.41 -24.14 10.02
C GLU A 85 1.88 -23.22 11.16
N ASP A 86 1.37 -23.47 12.35
CA ASP A 86 1.82 -22.87 13.61
C ASP A 86 2.02 -23.97 14.65
N GLY A 87 3.27 -24.43 14.78
CA GLY A 87 3.60 -25.64 15.53
C GLY A 87 2.90 -26.87 14.95
N ASP A 88 2.11 -27.56 15.78
CA ASP A 88 1.35 -28.75 15.38
C ASP A 88 -0.07 -28.44 14.84
N LYS A 89 -0.39 -27.16 14.60
CA LYS A 89 -1.73 -26.71 14.18
C LYS A 89 -1.68 -26.01 12.83
N TRP A 90 -2.81 -26.04 12.12
CA TRP A 90 -3.03 -25.26 10.92
C TRP A 90 -4.01 -24.12 11.22
N GLU A 91 -3.62 -22.89 10.91
CA GLU A 91 -4.44 -21.70 11.08
C GLU A 91 -4.85 -21.11 9.73
N GLY A 92 -6.09 -20.60 9.66
CA GLY A 92 -6.62 -19.96 8.45
C GLY A 92 -6.16 -18.51 8.33
N VAL A 93 -5.70 -18.14 7.13
CA VAL A 93 -5.47 -16.74 6.75
C VAL A 93 -6.78 -16.14 6.29
N ARG A 94 -7.26 -15.12 7.00
CA ARG A 94 -8.48 -14.38 6.67
C ARG A 94 -8.15 -12.95 6.32
N LEU A 95 -8.66 -12.47 5.18
CA LEU A 95 -8.56 -11.08 4.77
C LEU A 95 -9.81 -10.32 5.15
N PHE A 96 -9.65 -9.20 5.82
CA PHE A 96 -10.73 -8.24 6.02
C PHE A 96 -10.92 -7.40 4.75
N TYR A 97 -12.16 -7.25 4.29
CA TYR A 97 -12.48 -6.44 3.11
C TYR A 97 -13.71 -5.56 3.31
N ARG A 98 -13.84 -4.51 2.51
CA ARG A 98 -15.02 -3.65 2.45
C ARG A 98 -15.41 -3.40 1.00
N ARG A 99 -16.72 -3.27 0.77
CA ARG A 99 -17.27 -2.90 -0.54
C ARG A 99 -17.99 -1.56 -0.49
N TYR A 100 -17.91 -0.84 -1.61
CA TYR A 100 -18.48 0.49 -1.79
C TYR A 100 -19.11 0.60 -3.16
N GLY A 101 -20.16 1.42 -3.27
CA GLY A 101 -20.94 1.54 -4.49
C GLY A 101 -21.64 0.23 -4.87
N ARG A 102 -22.36 0.27 -5.99
CA ARG A 102 -23.01 -0.88 -6.63
C ARG A 102 -22.95 -0.68 -8.13
N GLY A 103 -22.60 -1.73 -8.86
CA GLY A 103 -22.56 -1.67 -10.31
C GLY A 103 -21.89 -2.85 -10.98
N ALA A 104 -22.04 -2.95 -12.29
CA ALA A 104 -21.46 -3.99 -13.13
C ALA A 104 -19.94 -3.84 -13.27
N THR A 105 -19.42 -2.61 -13.22
CA THR A 105 -17.98 -2.35 -13.26
C THR A 105 -17.36 -2.68 -11.91
N LYS A 106 -16.51 -3.71 -11.87
CA LYS A 106 -15.84 -4.15 -10.63
C LYS A 106 -14.44 -3.56 -10.55
N VAL A 107 -14.09 -2.97 -9.41
CA VAL A 107 -12.77 -2.39 -9.14
C VAL A 107 -12.21 -2.99 -7.85
N LEU A 108 -11.04 -3.60 -7.94
CA LEU A 108 -10.29 -4.12 -6.79
C LEU A 108 -9.14 -3.16 -6.45
N LEU A 109 -9.12 -2.64 -5.23
CA LEU A 109 -8.07 -1.75 -4.73
C LEU A 109 -7.13 -2.50 -3.79
N ILE A 110 -5.83 -2.50 -4.08
CA ILE A 110 -4.79 -3.19 -3.30
C ILE A 110 -3.84 -2.16 -2.69
N ILE A 111 -3.90 -2.00 -1.37
CA ILE A 111 -3.11 -0.97 -0.66
C ILE A 111 -1.63 -1.36 -0.53
N GLY A 112 -0.79 -0.35 -0.27
CA GLY A 112 0.66 -0.47 -0.05
C GLY A 112 1.07 -0.99 1.32
N LEU A 113 2.38 -0.99 1.57
CA LEU A 113 3.01 -1.44 2.82
C LEU A 113 2.44 -0.67 4.02
N ALA A 114 2.10 -1.40 5.09
CA ALA A 114 1.59 -0.83 6.34
C ALA A 114 0.30 0.00 6.23
N GLY A 115 -0.33 0.07 5.07
CA GLY A 115 -1.63 0.71 4.87
C GLY A 115 -2.80 -0.26 5.09
N THR A 116 -3.98 0.32 5.25
CA THR A 116 -5.26 -0.42 5.36
C THR A 116 -6.19 0.00 4.22
N HIS A 117 -7.30 -0.71 4.09
CA HIS A 117 -8.36 -0.38 3.14
C HIS A 117 -8.88 1.07 3.28
N ASP A 118 -8.80 1.67 4.47
CA ASP A 118 -9.24 3.05 4.74
C ASP A 118 -8.39 4.10 3.98
N SER A 119 -7.16 3.75 3.61
CA SER A 119 -6.27 4.63 2.84
C SER A 119 -6.77 4.89 1.41
N TRP A 120 -7.87 4.28 0.96
CA TRP A 120 -8.43 4.51 -0.37
C TRP A 120 -9.58 5.52 -0.41
N GLY A 121 -9.87 6.22 0.70
CA GLY A 121 -11.00 7.16 0.79
C GLY A 121 -11.20 8.07 -0.42
N PRO A 122 -10.19 8.86 -0.84
CA PRO A 122 -10.34 9.75 -2.00
C PRO A 122 -10.71 9.02 -3.30
N GLN A 123 -10.16 7.82 -3.54
CA GLN A 123 -10.45 7.01 -4.73
C GLN A 123 -11.83 6.37 -4.65
N ILE A 124 -12.22 5.86 -3.48
CA ILE A 124 -13.56 5.28 -3.27
C ILE A 124 -14.62 6.34 -3.54
N LYS A 125 -14.45 7.55 -3.00
CA LYS A 125 -15.35 8.68 -3.22
C LYS A 125 -15.38 9.09 -4.69
N GLY A 126 -14.23 9.22 -5.35
CA GLY A 126 -14.16 9.61 -6.76
C GLY A 126 -14.77 8.58 -7.71
N LEU A 127 -14.64 7.28 -7.41
CA LEU A 127 -15.18 6.21 -8.24
C LEU A 127 -16.66 5.91 -8.00
N THR A 128 -17.13 6.01 -6.75
CA THR A 128 -18.48 5.57 -6.37
C THR A 128 -19.42 6.70 -5.95
N GLY A 129 -18.90 7.91 -5.74
CA GLY A 129 -19.66 9.04 -5.19
C GLY A 129 -19.99 8.94 -3.70
N SER A 130 -19.61 7.85 -3.02
CA SER A 130 -19.95 7.59 -1.62
C SER A 130 -18.76 7.00 -0.84
N LEU A 131 -18.74 7.21 0.48
CA LEU A 131 -17.83 6.54 1.41
C LEU A 131 -18.56 5.58 2.36
N GLU A 132 -19.87 5.41 2.17
CA GLU A 132 -20.66 4.49 2.98
C GLU A 132 -20.47 3.05 2.49
N PRO A 133 -20.04 2.11 3.34
CA PRO A 133 -19.89 0.71 2.95
C PRO A 133 -21.21 0.09 2.50
N ALA A 134 -21.19 -0.64 1.39
CA ALA A 134 -22.36 -1.32 0.81
C ALA A 134 -22.64 -2.70 1.45
N ASP A 135 -21.79 -3.15 2.38
CA ASP A 135 -21.79 -4.51 2.95
C ASP A 135 -22.97 -4.80 3.88
N ASP A 136 -23.64 -3.77 4.42
CA ASP A 136 -24.74 -3.93 5.37
C ASP A 136 -26.09 -4.23 4.70
N GLU A 137 -26.17 -4.15 3.37
CA GLU A 137 -27.37 -4.47 2.60
C GLU A 137 -27.22 -5.78 1.81
N ALA A 138 -28.00 -6.80 2.19
CA ALA A 138 -28.01 -8.11 1.53
C ALA A 138 -28.18 -8.00 -0.01
N PRO A 139 -27.56 -8.91 -0.79
CA PRO A 139 -27.82 -8.99 -2.23
C PRO A 139 -29.32 -9.20 -2.47
N ARG A 140 -29.94 -8.36 -3.33
CA ARG A 140 -31.30 -8.63 -3.82
C ARG A 140 -31.22 -9.81 -4.79
N GLN A 141 -32.18 -10.74 -4.71
CA GLN A 141 -32.19 -11.99 -5.47
C GLN A 141 -32.58 -11.78 -6.96
N ASP A 142 -32.38 -10.58 -7.49
CA ASP A 142 -33.06 -10.15 -8.71
C ASP A 142 -32.14 -10.18 -9.95
N GLU A 143 -30.87 -10.61 -9.81
CA GLU A 143 -29.96 -10.76 -10.98
C GLU A 143 -30.10 -12.12 -11.72
N GLU A 144 -31.07 -12.96 -11.33
CA GLU A 144 -31.47 -14.18 -12.05
C GLU A 144 -32.96 -14.15 -12.43
N ALA A 145 -33.45 -13.12 -13.11
CA ALA A 145 -34.69 -13.20 -13.89
C ALA A 145 -34.80 -12.04 -14.91
N GLY A 146 -35.16 -12.36 -16.14
CA GLY A 146 -35.07 -11.46 -17.30
C GLY A 146 -36.21 -10.47 -17.52
N VAL A 147 -36.06 -9.74 -18.63
CA VAL A 147 -37.09 -9.27 -19.58
C VAL A 147 -38.37 -8.66 -18.99
N GLY A 148 -38.44 -7.33 -19.10
CA GLY A 148 -39.67 -6.60 -19.47
C GLY A 148 -40.56 -6.07 -18.35
N ALA A 149 -40.60 -4.75 -18.18
CA ALA A 149 -41.81 -3.93 -18.23
C ALA A 149 -41.47 -2.44 -18.02
N ALA A 150 -42.01 -1.60 -18.89
CA ALA A 150 -41.90 -0.15 -18.85
C ALA A 150 -42.77 0.49 -17.76
N GLY A 151 -42.33 1.63 -17.23
CA GLY A 151 -43.11 2.51 -16.37
C GLY A 151 -42.33 3.78 -16.04
N ALA A 152 -42.56 4.84 -16.81
CA ALA A 152 -41.91 6.13 -16.69
C ALA A 152 -42.40 6.93 -15.47
N ALA A 153 -41.47 7.59 -14.77
CA ALA A 153 -41.71 8.80 -14.00
C ALA A 153 -40.45 9.68 -14.11
N GLU A 154 -40.62 10.87 -14.69
CA GLU A 154 -39.57 11.81 -15.06
C GLU A 154 -38.87 12.41 -13.83
N ALA A 155 -37.54 12.34 -13.84
CA ALA A 155 -36.64 13.22 -13.10
C ALA A 155 -35.65 13.83 -14.10
N ALA A 156 -35.36 15.11 -13.95
CA ALA A 156 -34.55 15.93 -14.86
C ALA A 156 -33.15 15.33 -15.14
N PRO A 157 -32.58 15.55 -16.34
CA PRO A 157 -31.35 14.88 -16.74
C PRO A 157 -30.15 15.53 -16.04
N ALA A 158 -29.48 14.74 -15.19
CA ALA A 158 -28.08 14.98 -14.87
C ALA A 158 -27.24 14.46 -16.04
N GLU A 159 -26.39 15.31 -16.61
CA GLU A 159 -25.50 14.89 -17.69
C GLU A 159 -24.48 13.85 -17.19
N GLY A 160 -24.41 12.71 -17.89
CA GLY A 160 -23.36 11.71 -17.74
C GLY A 160 -23.73 10.41 -17.00
N ASP A 161 -24.97 9.91 -17.14
CA ASP A 161 -25.40 8.66 -16.52
C ASP A 161 -24.92 7.43 -17.33
N ASP A 162 -23.75 6.91 -16.96
CA ASP A 162 -23.30 5.58 -17.37
C ASP A 162 -24.04 4.52 -16.52
N ALA A 163 -25.15 4.01 -17.03
CA ALA A 163 -26.13 3.14 -16.38
C ALA A 163 -25.63 1.78 -15.82
N GLY A 164 -24.32 1.59 -15.63
CA GLY A 164 -23.71 0.40 -15.05
C GLY A 164 -23.23 0.54 -13.60
N GLY A 165 -22.98 1.74 -13.08
CA GLY A 165 -22.39 1.96 -11.75
C GLY A 165 -21.00 1.31 -11.53
N ILE A 166 -20.32 1.67 -10.44
CA ILE A 166 -19.03 1.07 -10.05
C ILE A 166 -19.19 0.42 -8.66
N GLU A 167 -18.80 -0.85 -8.56
CA GLU A 167 -18.60 -1.54 -7.28
C GLU A 167 -17.10 -1.64 -6.99
N VAL A 168 -16.67 -1.05 -5.88
CA VAL A 168 -15.29 -1.07 -5.41
C VAL A 168 -15.16 -2.06 -4.26
N CYS A 169 -14.12 -2.88 -4.28
CA CYS A 169 -13.69 -3.68 -3.13
C CYS A 169 -12.26 -3.28 -2.75
N CYS A 170 -12.04 -2.96 -1.48
CA CYS A 170 -10.72 -2.77 -0.90
C CYS A 170 -10.57 -3.68 0.33
N PHE A 171 -9.33 -4.07 0.63
CA PHE A 171 -9.06 -5.03 1.70
C PHE A 171 -7.74 -4.73 2.41
N ASP A 172 -7.63 -5.24 3.63
CA ASP A 172 -6.39 -5.22 4.38
C ASP A 172 -5.53 -6.40 3.95
N ASN A 173 -4.32 -6.13 3.47
CA ASN A 173 -3.37 -7.20 3.14
C ASN A 173 -3.05 -8.05 4.38
N ARG A 174 -2.71 -9.33 4.20
CA ARG A 174 -2.17 -10.17 5.29
C ARG A 174 -1.05 -9.44 6.02
N GLY A 175 -1.03 -9.54 7.36
CA GLY A 175 -0.10 -8.84 8.23
C GLY A 175 -0.43 -7.37 8.51
N ALA A 176 -1.54 -6.82 8.02
CA ALA A 176 -1.97 -5.44 8.26
C ALA A 176 -3.45 -5.34 8.67
N GLY A 177 -3.77 -4.22 9.33
CA GLY A 177 -5.14 -3.87 9.70
C GLY A 177 -5.86 -4.97 10.45
N ARG A 178 -7.00 -5.40 9.92
CA ARG A 178 -7.91 -6.38 10.53
C ARG A 178 -7.75 -7.79 9.97
N SER A 179 -6.80 -8.00 9.06
CA SER A 179 -6.50 -9.30 8.45
C SER A 179 -5.61 -10.16 9.35
N SER A 180 -5.57 -11.47 9.08
CA SER A 180 -4.67 -12.39 9.76
C SER A 180 -3.21 -11.94 9.63
N VAL A 181 -2.42 -12.24 10.66
CA VAL A 181 -0.99 -11.93 10.72
C VAL A 181 -0.20 -13.24 10.84
N PRO A 182 0.10 -13.92 9.71
CA PRO A 182 0.99 -15.08 9.73
C PRO A 182 2.32 -14.75 10.42
N PRO A 183 2.85 -15.63 11.30
CA PRO A 183 3.97 -15.28 12.18
C PRO A 183 5.33 -15.28 11.45
N ASN A 184 5.48 -16.06 10.38
CA ASN A 184 6.74 -16.19 9.65
C ASN A 184 6.74 -15.37 8.35
N LYS A 185 7.82 -14.63 8.10
CA LYS A 185 8.06 -13.87 6.86
C LYS A 185 7.97 -14.71 5.57
N SER A 186 8.17 -16.03 5.64
CA SER A 186 8.01 -16.93 4.49
C SER A 186 6.58 -17.00 3.96
N TYR A 187 5.58 -16.67 4.80
CA TYR A 187 4.17 -16.58 4.40
C TYR A 187 3.84 -15.25 3.70
N TYR A 188 4.85 -14.44 3.39
CA TYR A 188 4.73 -13.17 2.73
C TYR A 188 5.63 -13.12 1.49
N SER A 189 4.98 -13.11 0.34
CA SER A 189 5.56 -12.72 -0.94
C SER A 189 4.49 -12.02 -1.75
N THR A 190 4.87 -11.16 -2.70
CA THR A 190 3.89 -10.52 -3.58
C THR A 190 3.10 -11.52 -4.42
N GLU A 191 3.66 -12.72 -4.66
CA GLU A 191 2.96 -13.80 -5.35
C GLU A 191 1.87 -14.42 -4.46
N ILE A 192 2.18 -14.70 -3.19
CA ILE A 192 1.21 -15.19 -2.21
C ILE A 192 0.08 -14.16 -2.04
N MET A 193 0.44 -12.88 -1.89
CA MET A 193 -0.53 -11.80 -1.73
C MET A 193 -1.34 -11.51 -3.01
N ALA A 194 -0.84 -11.90 -4.18
CA ALA A 194 -1.62 -11.88 -5.42
C ALA A 194 -2.63 -13.02 -5.48
N LYS A 195 -2.27 -14.22 -4.98
CA LYS A 195 -3.19 -15.35 -4.84
C LYS A 195 -4.31 -15.05 -3.85
N ASP A 196 -4.00 -14.32 -2.79
CA ASP A 196 -4.97 -13.74 -1.86
C ASP A 196 -6.01 -12.85 -2.54
N ALA A 197 -5.55 -11.90 -3.35
CA ALA A 197 -6.42 -11.00 -4.10
C ALA A 197 -7.30 -11.77 -5.09
N LEU A 198 -6.74 -12.80 -5.76
CA LEU A 198 -7.48 -13.68 -6.66
C LEU A 198 -8.56 -14.49 -5.91
N ALA A 199 -8.22 -15.07 -4.76
CA ALA A 199 -9.16 -15.80 -3.92
C ALA A 199 -10.28 -14.90 -3.39
N LEU A 200 -9.98 -13.64 -3.07
CA LEU A 200 -10.99 -12.65 -2.72
C LEU A 200 -11.92 -12.36 -3.90
N MET A 201 -11.40 -12.21 -5.13
CA MET A 201 -12.24 -12.06 -6.32
C MET A 201 -13.16 -13.28 -6.52
N ASP A 202 -12.66 -14.49 -6.30
CA ASP A 202 -13.47 -15.72 -6.38
C ASP A 202 -14.55 -15.76 -5.29
N HIS A 203 -14.21 -15.40 -4.05
CA HIS A 203 -15.15 -15.29 -2.93
C HIS A 203 -16.28 -14.29 -3.20
N LEU A 204 -15.97 -13.19 -3.89
CA LEU A 204 -16.95 -12.18 -4.30
C LEU A 204 -17.74 -12.56 -5.57
N GLY A 205 -17.38 -13.66 -6.24
CA GLY A 205 -17.97 -14.07 -7.53
C GLY A 205 -17.56 -13.16 -8.70
N TRP A 206 -16.49 -12.37 -8.55
CA TRP A 206 -16.02 -11.43 -9.57
C TRP A 206 -15.19 -12.14 -10.63
N LYS A 207 -15.80 -12.38 -11.80
CA LYS A 207 -15.12 -13.03 -12.94
C LYS A 207 -13.98 -12.17 -13.51
N LYS A 208 -14.17 -10.85 -13.59
CA LYS A 208 -13.15 -9.89 -13.99
C LYS A 208 -13.29 -8.60 -13.18
N ALA A 209 -12.18 -7.89 -12.98
CA ALA A 209 -12.19 -6.57 -12.36
C ALA A 209 -11.08 -5.66 -12.94
N HIS A 210 -11.25 -4.36 -12.83
CA HIS A 210 -10.15 -3.41 -12.89
C HIS A 210 -9.34 -3.53 -11.59
N VAL A 211 -8.02 -3.65 -11.69
CA VAL A 211 -7.16 -3.83 -10.51
C VAL A 211 -6.26 -2.63 -10.36
N PHE A 212 -6.40 -1.89 -9.26
CA PHE A 212 -5.60 -0.72 -8.95
C PHE A 212 -4.77 -0.97 -7.69
N GLY A 213 -3.45 -0.87 -7.83
CA GLY A 213 -2.52 -1.13 -6.74
C GLY A 213 -1.69 0.12 -6.43
N HIS A 214 -1.40 0.33 -5.15
CA HIS A 214 -0.51 1.40 -4.69
C HIS A 214 0.76 0.85 -4.05
N SER A 215 1.95 1.30 -4.48
CA SER A 215 3.24 0.93 -3.89
C SER A 215 3.43 -0.61 -3.86
N MET A 216 3.55 -1.24 -2.68
CA MET A 216 3.53 -2.71 -2.55
C MET A 216 2.30 -3.34 -3.23
N GLY A 217 1.13 -2.70 -3.13
CA GLY A 217 -0.09 -3.14 -3.79
C GLY A 217 0.00 -3.12 -5.31
N ALA A 218 0.79 -2.21 -5.90
CA ALA A 218 1.09 -2.22 -7.33
C ALA A 218 1.97 -3.43 -7.71
N MET A 219 2.94 -3.81 -6.88
CA MET A 219 3.74 -5.04 -7.07
C MET A 219 2.87 -6.30 -7.00
N ILE A 220 1.95 -6.36 -6.04
CA ILE A 220 0.97 -7.44 -5.91
C ILE A 220 0.08 -7.49 -7.15
N SER A 221 -0.38 -6.33 -7.63
CA SER A 221 -1.22 -6.22 -8.83
C SER A 221 -0.48 -6.72 -10.09
N CYS A 222 0.82 -6.42 -10.23
CA CYS A 222 1.65 -6.99 -11.30
C CYS A 222 1.72 -8.52 -11.24
N LYS A 223 1.85 -9.10 -10.03
CA LYS A 223 1.83 -10.57 -9.88
C LYS A 223 0.47 -11.15 -10.21
N LEU A 224 -0.61 -10.52 -9.76
CA LEU A 224 -1.98 -10.95 -10.09
C LEU A 224 -2.22 -10.92 -11.61
N ALA A 225 -1.79 -9.85 -12.27
CA ALA A 225 -1.86 -9.68 -13.71
C ALA A 225 -1.08 -10.77 -14.49
N ALA A 226 0.06 -11.22 -13.96
CA ALA A 226 0.83 -12.30 -14.56
C ALA A 226 0.24 -13.70 -14.28
N ILE A 227 -0.30 -13.92 -13.08
CA ILE A 227 -0.90 -15.21 -12.67
C ILE A 227 -2.23 -15.47 -13.39
N ALA A 228 -3.07 -14.44 -13.48
CA ALA A 228 -4.43 -14.56 -13.97
C ALA A 228 -4.80 -13.38 -14.90
N PRO A 229 -4.11 -13.18 -16.03
CA PRO A 229 -4.34 -12.04 -16.92
C PRO A 229 -5.79 -11.96 -17.41
N HIS A 230 -6.43 -13.10 -17.63
CA HIS A 230 -7.84 -13.21 -18.04
C HIS A 230 -8.85 -12.74 -16.98
N ARG A 231 -8.41 -12.42 -15.77
CA ARG A 231 -9.24 -11.90 -14.67
C ARG A 231 -9.19 -10.37 -14.58
N LEU A 232 -8.35 -9.70 -15.37
CA LEU A 232 -8.22 -8.25 -15.37
C LEU A 232 -8.99 -7.63 -16.54
N CYS A 233 -9.69 -6.52 -16.26
CA CYS A 233 -10.20 -5.60 -17.27
C CYS A 233 -9.13 -4.58 -17.66
N SER A 234 -8.46 -4.00 -16.66
CA SER A 234 -7.31 -3.11 -16.81
C SER A 234 -6.50 -3.06 -15.52
N LEU A 235 -5.33 -2.42 -15.56
CA LEU A 235 -4.38 -2.35 -14.45
C LEU A 235 -3.92 -0.91 -14.20
N ALA A 236 -4.02 -0.42 -12.97
CA ALA A 236 -3.39 0.83 -12.57
C ALA A 236 -2.32 0.58 -11.51
N LEU A 237 -1.13 1.13 -11.73
CA LEU A 237 0.05 0.98 -10.87
C LEU A 237 0.42 2.36 -10.33
N LEU A 238 0.05 2.63 -9.08
CA LEU A 238 0.30 3.91 -8.42
C LEU A 238 1.59 3.81 -7.60
N ASN A 239 2.51 4.74 -7.78
CA ASN A 239 3.76 4.85 -7.01
C ASN A 239 4.55 3.53 -6.94
N VAL A 240 4.68 2.85 -8.08
CA VAL A 240 5.26 1.49 -8.17
C VAL A 240 6.79 1.51 -8.25
N THR A 241 7.41 0.45 -7.74
CA THR A 241 8.83 0.13 -7.95
C THR A 241 8.99 -1.34 -8.35
N GLY A 242 10.08 -1.71 -9.01
CA GLY A 242 10.32 -3.07 -9.51
C GLY A 242 10.71 -4.10 -8.43
N GLY A 243 10.71 -3.71 -7.15
CA GLY A 243 11.05 -4.60 -6.03
C GLY A 243 12.56 -4.69 -5.75
N GLY A 244 12.91 -5.44 -4.70
CA GLY A 244 14.30 -5.74 -4.37
C GLY A 244 15.17 -4.51 -4.18
N PHE A 245 16.30 -4.44 -4.89
CA PHE A 245 17.21 -3.30 -4.76
C PHE A 245 16.57 -1.96 -5.18
N GLN A 246 15.51 -2.00 -6.00
CA GLN A 246 14.77 -0.79 -6.41
C GLN A 246 13.85 -0.27 -5.30
N CYS A 247 13.66 -1.03 -4.22
CA CYS A 247 13.04 -0.56 -3.00
C CYS A 247 14.00 0.24 -2.11
N PHE A 248 15.30 0.29 -2.44
CA PHE A 248 16.19 1.20 -1.73
C PHE A 248 15.78 2.64 -2.07
N PRO A 249 15.39 3.43 -1.05
CA PRO A 249 15.16 4.84 -1.27
C PRO A 249 16.48 5.51 -1.66
N LYS A 250 16.38 6.72 -2.20
CA LYS A 250 17.55 7.51 -2.57
C LYS A 250 18.48 7.65 -1.36
N VAL A 251 19.74 7.25 -1.48
CA VAL A 251 20.67 7.35 -0.34
C VAL A 251 21.19 8.77 -0.22
N ASP A 252 20.49 9.59 0.57
CA ASP A 252 20.92 10.92 0.98
C ASP A 252 20.72 11.17 2.48
N GLY A 253 21.24 12.29 2.99
CA GLY A 253 21.18 12.60 4.42
C GLY A 253 19.75 12.75 4.95
N GLN A 254 18.81 13.16 4.10
CA GLN A 254 17.40 13.27 4.46
C GLN A 254 16.77 11.88 4.62
N MET A 255 16.99 10.97 3.68
CA MET A 255 16.52 9.59 3.77
C MET A 255 17.15 8.84 4.94
N LEU A 256 18.45 9.04 5.22
CA LEU A 256 19.08 8.41 6.38
C LEU A 256 18.48 8.91 7.71
N SER A 257 18.20 10.22 7.80
CA SER A 257 17.50 10.82 8.94
C SER A 257 16.08 10.28 9.10
N LEU A 258 15.32 10.17 8.01
CA LEU A 258 13.97 9.61 8.01
C LEU A 258 13.96 8.14 8.43
N ALA A 259 14.86 7.32 7.88
CA ALA A 259 15.00 5.92 8.26
C ALA A 259 15.35 5.76 9.75
N PHE A 260 16.26 6.59 10.27
CA PHE A 260 16.61 6.60 11.69
C PHE A 260 15.43 6.99 12.59
N ARG A 261 14.67 8.02 12.21
CA ARG A 261 13.47 8.44 12.94
C ARG A 261 12.38 7.38 12.88
N PHE A 262 12.16 6.77 11.73
CA PHE A 262 11.21 5.68 11.54
C PHE A 262 11.51 4.50 12.47
N LEU A 263 12.77 4.05 12.53
CA LEU A 263 13.20 2.95 13.41
C LEU A 263 13.07 3.27 14.90
N ARG A 264 13.06 4.55 15.27
CA ARG A 264 12.97 5.01 16.67
C ARG A 264 11.58 5.44 17.08
N ALA A 265 10.66 5.65 16.15
CA ALA A 265 9.29 6.05 16.43
C ALA A 265 8.60 4.94 17.22
N LYS A 266 8.20 5.25 18.46
CA LYS A 266 7.48 4.32 19.35
C LYS A 266 6.07 4.79 19.64
N THR A 267 5.78 6.04 19.31
CA THR A 267 4.50 6.70 19.57
C THR A 267 3.77 6.98 18.25
N PRO A 268 2.43 7.02 18.26
CA PRO A 268 1.64 7.47 17.12
C PRO A 268 2.08 8.84 16.58
N GLU A 269 2.46 9.75 17.48
CA GLU A 269 2.90 11.11 17.18
C GLU A 269 4.22 11.12 16.40
N GLU A 270 5.24 10.41 16.88
CA GLU A 270 6.52 10.29 16.17
C GLU A 270 6.35 9.61 14.81
N ARG A 271 5.49 8.59 14.77
CA ARG A 271 5.21 7.84 13.54
C ARG A 271 4.51 8.72 12.49
N ALA A 272 3.49 9.46 12.90
CA ALA A 272 2.77 10.39 12.04
C ALA A 272 3.69 11.43 11.40
N LEU A 273 4.63 12.00 12.15
CA LEU A 273 5.57 12.99 11.58
C LEU A 273 6.42 12.41 10.45
N VAL A 274 6.93 11.19 10.64
CA VAL A 274 7.74 10.51 9.63
C VAL A 274 6.89 10.15 8.41
N ASP A 275 5.69 9.60 8.63
CA ASP A 275 4.79 9.22 7.55
C ASP A 275 4.33 10.43 6.72
N LEU A 276 4.06 11.58 7.34
CA LEU A 276 3.70 12.79 6.59
C LEU A 276 4.82 13.26 5.67
N GLU A 277 6.06 13.26 6.16
CA GLU A 277 7.23 13.67 5.37
C GLU A 277 7.57 12.71 4.23
N THR A 278 7.18 11.44 4.32
CA THR A 278 7.37 10.47 3.25
C THR A 278 6.19 10.43 2.27
N HIS A 279 4.97 10.70 2.75
CA HIS A 279 3.75 10.59 1.95
C HIS A 279 3.48 11.82 1.09
N TYR A 280 3.83 13.02 1.53
CA TYR A 280 3.40 14.27 0.88
C TYR A 280 4.57 15.20 0.56
N THR A 281 4.40 16.04 -0.46
CA THR A 281 5.33 17.13 -0.72
C THR A 281 5.30 18.16 0.42
N LYS A 282 6.41 18.87 0.59
CA LYS A 282 6.49 19.93 1.61
C LYS A 282 5.49 21.04 1.30
N GLU A 283 5.38 21.41 0.03
CA GLU A 283 4.47 22.42 -0.48
C GLU A 283 3.01 22.09 -0.12
N TYR A 284 2.59 20.84 -0.32
CA TYR A 284 1.24 20.39 0.03
C TYR A 284 0.97 20.42 1.54
N LEU A 285 1.97 20.05 2.36
CA LEU A 285 1.84 20.07 3.81
C LEU A 285 1.79 21.49 4.39
N ASP A 286 2.56 22.41 3.80
CA ASP A 286 2.69 23.79 4.29
C ASP A 286 1.53 24.69 3.83
N GLU A 287 0.70 24.25 2.88
CA GLU A 287 -0.51 24.96 2.46
C GLU A 287 -1.49 25.17 3.62
N THR A 288 -2.10 26.36 3.66
CA THR A 288 -3.11 26.71 4.66
C THR A 288 -4.50 26.31 4.17
N VAL A 289 -5.21 25.52 4.97
CA VAL A 289 -6.59 25.08 4.72
C VAL A 289 -7.46 25.60 5.87
N GLY A 290 -8.27 26.62 5.57
CA GLY A 290 -9.02 27.33 6.60
C GLY A 290 -8.08 28.09 7.55
N SER A 291 -8.09 27.73 8.84
CA SER A 291 -7.26 28.36 9.88
C SER A 291 -6.00 27.58 10.25
N CYS A 292 -5.75 26.42 9.62
CA CYS A 292 -4.64 25.53 9.97
C CYS A 292 -3.83 25.16 8.71
N THR A 293 -2.58 24.74 8.90
CA THR A 293 -1.84 24.11 7.80
C THR A 293 -2.37 22.70 7.57
N ARG A 294 -2.28 22.22 6.32
CA ARG A 294 -2.66 20.84 6.00
C ARG A 294 -1.85 19.83 6.80
N ARG A 295 -0.57 20.13 7.07
CA ARG A 295 0.28 19.36 7.99
C ARG A 295 -0.39 19.11 9.34
N MET A 296 -0.98 20.15 9.95
CA MET A 296 -1.61 20.01 11.26
C MET A 296 -2.86 19.13 11.20
N ILE A 297 -3.67 19.30 10.16
CA ILE A 297 -4.90 18.51 9.94
C ILE A 297 -4.52 17.03 9.77
N LEU A 298 -3.64 16.73 8.81
CA LEU A 298 -3.21 15.36 8.53
C LEU A 298 -2.48 14.75 9.72
N TYR A 299 -1.68 15.53 10.46
CA TYR A 299 -1.02 15.03 11.67
C TYR A 299 -2.03 14.53 12.70
N GLN A 300 -3.09 15.31 12.98
CA GLN A 300 -4.15 14.91 13.90
C GLN A 300 -4.89 13.66 13.39
N GLU A 301 -5.16 13.58 12.09
CA GLU A 301 -5.80 12.41 11.47
C GLU A 301 -4.93 11.15 11.58
N TYR A 302 -3.63 11.25 11.29
CA TYR A 302 -2.69 10.12 11.39
C TYR A 302 -2.55 9.65 12.83
N VAL A 303 -2.35 10.57 13.78
CA VAL A 303 -2.27 10.23 15.21
C VAL A 303 -3.55 9.54 15.64
N LYS A 304 -4.72 10.11 15.34
CA LYS A 304 -6.01 9.49 15.67
C LYS A 304 -6.16 8.10 15.06
N GLY A 305 -5.81 7.95 13.78
CA GLY A 305 -5.84 6.68 13.06
C GLY A 305 -4.99 5.62 13.74
N ILE A 306 -3.69 5.89 13.89
CA ILE A 306 -2.72 4.98 14.52
C ILE A 306 -3.11 4.66 15.97
N SER A 307 -3.57 5.65 16.74
CA SER A 307 -4.04 5.43 18.11
C SER A 307 -5.28 4.53 18.18
N SER A 308 -6.16 4.59 17.19
CA SER A 308 -7.40 3.80 17.16
C SER A 308 -7.20 2.35 16.70
N THR A 309 -6.34 2.13 15.69
CA THR A 309 -6.10 0.81 15.11
C THR A 309 -4.93 0.09 15.78
N GLY A 310 -4.06 0.82 16.47
CA GLY A 310 -2.76 0.35 16.89
C GLY A 310 -1.74 0.38 15.76
N MET A 311 -0.46 0.25 16.12
CA MET A 311 0.63 0.04 15.16
C MET A 311 0.55 -1.37 14.58
N GLN A 312 0.98 -1.51 13.33
CA GLN A 312 1.14 -2.82 12.70
C GLN A 312 2.06 -3.70 13.54
N SER A 313 1.72 -4.99 13.66
CA SER A 313 2.58 -5.97 14.33
C SER A 313 3.95 -6.05 13.66
N ASN A 314 5.02 -6.23 14.46
CA ASN A 314 6.38 -6.36 13.93
C ASN A 314 6.52 -7.47 12.89
N CYS A 315 5.96 -8.67 13.14
CA CYS A 315 6.01 -9.78 12.19
C CYS A 315 5.25 -9.49 10.89
N GLY A 316 4.07 -8.85 10.97
CA GLY A 316 3.33 -8.41 9.79
C GLY A 316 4.08 -7.36 8.97
N PHE A 317 4.69 -6.39 9.64
CA PHE A 317 5.51 -5.36 8.98
C PHE A 317 6.76 -5.98 8.32
N GLU A 318 7.53 -6.79 9.06
CA GLU A 318 8.69 -7.51 8.54
C GLU A 318 8.33 -8.44 7.37
N GLY A 319 7.18 -9.12 7.45
CA GLY A 319 6.65 -9.94 6.38
C GLY A 319 6.37 -9.15 5.10
N GLN A 320 5.67 -8.02 5.21
CA GLN A 320 5.39 -7.15 4.06
C GLN A 320 6.65 -6.50 3.49
N VAL A 321 7.60 -6.08 4.33
CA VAL A 321 8.93 -5.61 3.89
C VAL A 321 9.67 -6.71 3.14
N ASN A 322 9.65 -7.95 3.66
CA ASN A 322 10.23 -9.11 2.98
C ASN A 322 9.56 -9.36 1.61
N ALA A 323 8.24 -9.22 1.51
CA ALA A 323 7.53 -9.34 0.24
C ALA A 323 7.99 -8.28 -0.79
N CYS A 324 8.13 -7.02 -0.37
CA CYS A 324 8.65 -5.94 -1.23
C CYS A 324 10.11 -6.22 -1.65
N TRP A 325 10.93 -6.69 -0.71
CA TRP A 325 12.35 -6.96 -0.92
C TRP A 325 12.60 -8.16 -1.84
N THR A 326 11.77 -9.19 -1.75
CA THR A 326 11.91 -10.39 -2.58
C THR A 326 11.11 -10.30 -3.89
N HIS A 327 10.37 -9.20 -4.09
CA HIS A 327 9.64 -8.96 -5.33
C HIS A 327 10.58 -8.86 -6.53
N LYS A 328 10.17 -9.51 -7.61
CA LYS A 328 10.81 -9.44 -8.91
C LYS A 328 9.80 -9.79 -9.99
N MET A 329 9.89 -9.13 -11.14
CA MET A 329 9.13 -9.49 -12.34
C MET A 329 10.05 -10.14 -13.37
N THR A 330 9.77 -11.40 -13.69
CA THR A 330 10.48 -12.14 -14.74
C THR A 330 10.05 -11.66 -16.13
N THR A 331 10.89 -11.87 -17.14
CA THR A 331 10.54 -11.55 -18.54
C THR A 331 9.26 -12.27 -18.97
N LYS A 332 9.11 -13.56 -18.61
CA LYS A 332 7.91 -14.34 -18.91
C LYS A 332 6.64 -13.74 -18.31
N GLU A 333 6.70 -13.25 -17.08
CA GLU A 333 5.55 -12.61 -16.43
C GLU A 333 5.17 -11.30 -17.14
N LEU A 334 6.16 -10.48 -17.52
CA LEU A 334 5.91 -9.25 -18.26
C LEU A 334 5.37 -9.53 -19.67
N ASP A 335 5.90 -10.53 -20.36
CA ASP A 335 5.39 -10.96 -21.66
C ASP A 335 3.96 -11.47 -21.56
N THR A 336 3.62 -12.15 -20.47
CA THR A 336 2.24 -12.59 -20.18
C THR A 336 1.32 -11.38 -20.02
N ILE A 337 1.73 -10.38 -19.25
CA ILE A 337 0.96 -9.14 -19.05
C ILE A 337 0.78 -8.39 -20.38
N ARG A 338 1.86 -8.21 -21.15
CA ARG A 338 1.83 -7.52 -22.45
C ARG A 338 0.90 -8.23 -23.44
N SER A 339 0.99 -9.56 -23.49
CA SER A 339 0.20 -10.37 -24.43
C SER A 339 -1.28 -10.46 -24.05
N ALA A 340 -1.65 -10.09 -22.81
CA ALA A 340 -3.03 -10.08 -22.35
C ALA A 340 -3.86 -8.97 -23.00
N GLY A 341 -3.23 -7.90 -23.47
CA GLY A 341 -3.85 -6.83 -24.26
C GLY A 341 -4.77 -5.88 -23.48
N PHE A 342 -4.90 -6.00 -22.16
CA PHE A 342 -5.61 -5.02 -21.35
C PHE A 342 -4.77 -3.75 -21.15
N LEU A 343 -5.45 -2.62 -20.93
CA LEU A 343 -4.80 -1.32 -20.77
C LEU A 343 -4.14 -1.19 -19.39
N ILE A 344 -3.02 -0.47 -19.35
CA ILE A 344 -2.25 -0.24 -18.12
C ILE A 344 -1.97 1.24 -17.95
N SER A 345 -2.18 1.77 -16.75
CA SER A 345 -1.78 3.13 -16.37
C SER A 345 -0.76 3.09 -15.24
N VAL A 346 0.42 3.66 -15.46
CA VAL A 346 1.45 3.83 -14.43
C VAL A 346 1.40 5.27 -13.95
N ILE A 347 0.90 5.50 -12.74
CA ILE A 347 0.65 6.83 -12.19
C ILE A 347 1.65 7.08 -11.06
N HIS A 348 2.43 8.16 -11.13
CA HIS A 348 3.55 8.33 -10.20
C HIS A 348 3.78 9.79 -9.81
N GLY A 349 4.10 10.02 -8.54
CA GLY A 349 4.47 11.34 -8.02
C GLY A 349 5.92 11.70 -8.37
N ARG A 350 6.15 12.87 -8.97
CA ARG A 350 7.50 13.31 -9.38
C ARG A 350 8.48 13.46 -8.21
N TYR A 351 7.99 13.67 -7.01
CA TYR A 351 8.80 13.87 -5.79
C TYR A 351 8.73 12.67 -4.85
N ASP A 352 8.37 11.49 -5.35
CA ASP A 352 8.37 10.27 -4.57
C ASP A 352 9.79 9.85 -4.18
N ILE A 353 10.07 9.96 -2.89
CA ILE A 353 11.37 9.64 -2.28
C ILE A 353 11.48 8.19 -1.81
N ILE A 354 10.35 7.46 -1.77
CA ILE A 354 10.26 6.07 -1.33
C ILE A 354 10.38 5.14 -2.55
N ALA A 355 9.50 5.33 -3.53
CA ALA A 355 9.54 4.62 -4.81
C ALA A 355 10.01 5.58 -5.89
N GLN A 356 11.30 5.50 -6.26
CA GLN A 356 11.87 6.45 -7.21
C GLN A 356 11.21 6.35 -8.59
N LEU A 357 10.86 7.51 -9.16
CA LEU A 357 10.17 7.65 -10.45
C LEU A 357 10.84 6.87 -11.60
N CYS A 358 12.17 6.78 -11.62
CA CYS A 358 12.91 6.07 -12.67
C CYS A 358 12.54 4.57 -12.75
N HIS A 359 12.20 3.95 -11.62
CA HIS A 359 11.80 2.55 -11.58
C HIS A 359 10.40 2.36 -12.16
N ALA A 360 9.48 3.30 -11.92
CA ALA A 360 8.17 3.30 -12.56
C ALA A 360 8.26 3.51 -14.07
N LYS A 361 9.09 4.46 -14.53
CA LYS A 361 9.35 4.67 -15.97
C LYS A 361 9.90 3.40 -16.63
N SER A 362 10.91 2.78 -16.03
CA SER A 362 11.49 1.54 -16.53
C SER A 362 10.47 0.39 -16.58
N LEU A 363 9.56 0.30 -15.61
CA LEU A 363 8.47 -0.67 -15.64
C LEU A 363 7.45 -0.37 -16.74
N ALA A 364 7.06 0.89 -16.92
CA ALA A 364 6.14 1.31 -17.98
C ALA A 364 6.71 0.99 -19.38
N GLU A 365 7.98 1.30 -19.62
CA GLU A 365 8.68 0.96 -20.87
C GLU A 365 8.67 -0.56 -21.14
N ARG A 366 8.91 -1.37 -20.11
CA ARG A 366 8.87 -2.84 -20.21
C ARG A 366 7.47 -3.41 -20.43
N LEU A 367 6.42 -2.62 -20.22
CA LEU A 367 5.02 -3.01 -20.41
C LEU A 367 4.42 -2.45 -21.71
N LEU A 368 5.22 -1.77 -22.54
CA LEU A 368 4.76 -1.29 -23.85
C LEU A 368 4.31 -2.45 -24.76
N PRO A 369 3.28 -2.23 -25.61
CA PRO A 369 2.55 -0.96 -25.81
C PRO A 369 1.37 -0.74 -24.86
N ALA A 370 1.09 -1.67 -23.92
CA ALA A 370 -0.12 -1.64 -23.09
C ALA A 370 -0.09 -0.56 -21.99
N ALA A 371 1.10 -0.10 -21.59
CA ALA A 371 1.27 0.85 -20.49
C ALA A 371 1.44 2.30 -20.95
N ARG A 372 0.72 3.19 -20.29
CA ARG A 372 0.88 4.65 -20.36
C ARG A 372 1.43 5.17 -19.04
N MET A 373 2.39 6.09 -19.10
CA MET A 373 2.93 6.79 -17.93
C MET A 373 2.13 8.07 -17.64
N VAL A 374 1.85 8.34 -16.37
CA VAL A 374 1.18 9.55 -15.89
C VAL A 374 2.00 10.12 -14.73
N GLU A 375 2.68 11.25 -14.98
CA GLU A 375 3.55 11.90 -13.99
C GLU A 375 2.86 13.09 -13.34
N LEU A 376 2.61 13.02 -12.04
CA LEU A 376 1.89 14.04 -11.29
C LEU A 376 2.81 14.81 -10.35
N HIS A 377 2.46 16.08 -10.08
CA HIS A 377 3.11 16.86 -9.04
C HIS A 377 2.68 16.35 -7.66
N GLY A 378 3.43 15.40 -7.11
CA GLY A 378 3.22 14.92 -5.75
C GLY A 378 4.29 13.94 -5.29
N ALA A 379 4.17 13.51 -4.04
CA ALA A 379 5.11 12.59 -3.40
C ALA A 379 4.62 11.12 -3.44
N HIS A 380 4.95 10.32 -2.42
CA HIS A 380 4.63 8.90 -2.41
C HIS A 380 3.13 8.63 -2.39
N LEU A 381 2.32 9.45 -1.69
CA LEU A 381 0.87 9.27 -1.59
C LEU A 381 0.13 10.21 -2.56
N VAL A 382 0.53 10.18 -3.83
CA VAL A 382 -0.01 11.09 -4.87
C VAL A 382 -1.52 10.94 -5.07
N SER A 383 -2.07 9.77 -4.74
CA SER A 383 -3.52 9.50 -4.68
C SER A 383 -4.27 10.35 -3.67
N HIS A 384 -3.60 10.82 -2.61
CA HIS A 384 -4.19 11.73 -1.61
C HIS A 384 -3.84 13.17 -1.90
N GLU A 385 -2.64 13.41 -2.43
CA GLU A 385 -2.18 14.76 -2.74
C GLU A 385 -2.93 15.36 -3.94
N ARG A 386 -3.23 14.53 -4.94
CA ARG A 386 -3.89 14.89 -6.21
C ARG A 386 -5.06 13.95 -6.54
N PRO A 387 -6.11 13.91 -5.71
CA PRO A 387 -7.22 12.99 -5.89
C PRO A 387 -8.15 13.41 -7.05
N ASP A 388 -8.64 14.64 -7.05
CA ASP A 388 -9.68 15.18 -7.95
C ASP A 388 -9.35 16.59 -8.46
N GLU A 389 -9.79 16.90 -9.68
CA GLU A 389 -9.54 18.17 -10.40
C GLU A 389 -9.55 19.42 -9.49
N VAL A 390 -8.45 20.17 -9.51
CA VAL A 390 -8.33 21.48 -8.88
C VAL A 390 -8.31 22.50 -9.99
N LYS A 391 -9.35 23.32 -10.05
CA LYS A 391 -9.38 24.49 -10.94
C LYS A 391 -8.39 25.52 -10.40
N CYS A 392 -7.20 25.58 -10.97
CA CYS A 392 -6.26 26.67 -10.72
C CYS A 392 -6.59 27.84 -11.65
N GLU A 393 -7.30 28.86 -11.13
CA GLU A 393 -7.35 30.17 -11.78
C GLU A 393 -6.06 30.92 -11.48
N LEU A 394 -5.09 30.82 -12.38
CA LEU A 394 -3.95 31.74 -12.37
C LEU A 394 -4.45 33.15 -12.72
N ARG A 395 -3.88 34.17 -12.05
CA ARG A 395 -4.15 35.61 -12.25
C ARG A 395 -4.00 36.13 -13.69
N THR A 396 -3.67 35.27 -14.66
CA THR A 396 -3.41 35.57 -16.06
C THR A 396 -4.46 35.04 -17.05
N HIS A 397 -5.68 34.67 -16.61
CA HIS A 397 -6.74 34.16 -17.50
C HIS A 397 -6.33 32.91 -18.32
N VAL A 398 -5.53 32.02 -17.72
CA VAL A 398 -5.27 30.68 -18.26
C VAL A 398 -5.77 29.69 -17.22
N THR A 399 -6.81 28.92 -17.57
CA THR A 399 -7.27 27.79 -16.76
C THR A 399 -6.41 26.59 -17.09
N ILE A 400 -5.52 26.20 -16.17
CA ILE A 400 -4.73 24.98 -16.30
C ILE A 400 -5.50 23.87 -15.59
N TYR A 401 -5.89 22.84 -16.34
CA TYR A 401 -6.46 21.62 -15.81
C TYR A 401 -5.31 20.68 -15.43
N ASP A 402 -4.99 20.57 -14.14
CA ASP A 402 -4.06 19.55 -13.66
C ASP A 402 -4.76 18.19 -13.72
N PHE A 403 -4.20 17.25 -14.51
CA PHE A 403 -4.65 15.86 -14.54
C PHE A 403 -4.42 15.21 -13.17
N GLN A 404 -5.39 14.41 -12.69
CA GLN A 404 -5.37 13.86 -11.32
C GLN A 404 -5.64 12.37 -11.27
N VAL A 405 -5.42 11.76 -10.10
CA VAL A 405 -5.46 10.30 -9.94
C VAL A 405 -6.84 9.73 -10.25
N ASN A 406 -7.94 10.27 -9.71
CA ASN A 406 -9.27 9.71 -9.96
C ASN A 406 -9.69 9.84 -11.43
N ASN A 407 -9.32 10.93 -12.10
CA ASN A 407 -9.54 11.11 -13.54
C ASN A 407 -8.75 10.06 -14.35
N ALA A 408 -7.48 9.83 -14.02
CA ALA A 408 -6.67 8.80 -14.67
C ALA A 408 -7.27 7.39 -14.54
N LEU A 409 -7.81 7.06 -13.36
CA LEU A 409 -8.48 5.79 -13.10
C LEU A 409 -9.79 5.68 -13.89
N MET A 410 -10.59 6.73 -13.92
CA MET A 410 -11.85 6.77 -14.68
C MET A 410 -11.62 6.71 -16.19
N ASP A 411 -10.60 7.40 -16.71
CA ASP A 411 -10.23 7.36 -18.11
C ASP A 411 -9.79 5.96 -18.52
N LEU A 412 -9.02 5.27 -17.67
CA LEU A 412 -8.64 3.88 -17.89
C LEU A 412 -9.86 2.95 -17.92
N ILE A 413 -10.82 3.12 -17.02
CA ILE A 413 -12.08 2.36 -17.01
C ILE A 413 -12.87 2.62 -18.31
N LYS A 414 -13.06 3.89 -18.67
CA LYS A 414 -13.77 4.29 -19.89
C LYS A 414 -13.10 3.74 -21.15
N ALA A 415 -11.79 3.92 -21.30
CA ALA A 415 -11.03 3.42 -22.44
C ALA A 415 -11.16 1.89 -22.59
N THR A 416 -11.14 1.17 -21.47
CA THR A 416 -11.35 -0.28 -21.46
C THR A 416 -12.76 -0.65 -21.92
N LYS A 417 -13.79 0.07 -21.44
CA LYS A 417 -15.19 -0.14 -21.83
C LYS A 417 -15.44 0.14 -23.32
N TYR A 418 -14.76 1.14 -23.88
CA TYR A 418 -14.79 1.44 -25.31
C TYR A 418 -13.86 0.55 -26.15
N ALA A 419 -13.24 -0.47 -25.54
CA ALA A 419 -12.32 -1.40 -26.21
C ALA A 419 -11.19 -0.69 -26.98
N MET A 420 -10.67 0.40 -26.41
CA MET A 420 -9.54 1.15 -26.97
C MET A 420 -8.31 0.25 -27.10
N LYS A 421 -7.59 0.40 -28.21
CA LYS A 421 -6.38 -0.39 -28.47
C LYS A 421 -5.19 0.12 -27.64
N PRO A 422 -4.24 -0.74 -27.25
CA PRO A 422 -3.01 -0.34 -26.56
C PRO A 422 -2.26 0.81 -27.22
N GLU A 423 -2.16 0.83 -28.56
CA GLU A 423 -1.44 1.87 -29.29
C GLU A 423 -2.16 3.22 -29.21
N GLU A 424 -3.49 3.22 -29.23
CA GLU A 424 -4.32 4.41 -29.08
C GLU A 424 -4.28 4.93 -27.64
N TRP A 425 -4.29 4.01 -26.67
CA TRP A 425 -4.14 4.34 -25.25
C TRP A 425 -2.79 5.00 -24.96
N LEU A 426 -1.71 4.47 -25.53
CA LEU A 426 -0.37 5.03 -25.42
C LEU A 426 -0.24 6.40 -26.09
N ALA A 427 -0.90 6.58 -27.24
CA ALA A 427 -0.83 7.83 -28.02
C ALA A 427 -1.66 8.98 -27.43
N GLN A 428 -2.45 8.73 -26.38
CA GLN A 428 -3.17 9.82 -25.70
C GLN A 428 -2.17 10.86 -25.19
N PRO A 429 -2.43 12.16 -25.42
CA PRO A 429 -1.53 13.20 -24.98
C PRO A 429 -1.25 13.05 -23.49
N GLU A 430 0.03 13.04 -23.12
CA GLU A 430 0.42 13.40 -21.77
C GLU A 430 -0.03 14.84 -21.61
N ASN A 431 -1.13 15.10 -20.90
CA ASN A 431 -1.50 16.47 -20.52
C ASN A 431 -0.53 16.93 -19.42
N ALA A 432 0.75 17.03 -19.80
CA ALA A 432 1.76 17.81 -19.10
C ALA A 432 1.43 19.28 -19.36
N SER A 433 1.45 20.08 -18.31
CA SER A 433 1.39 21.54 -18.37
C SER A 433 2.08 22.11 -19.61
N GLU A 434 1.37 22.89 -20.41
CA GLU A 434 1.97 23.72 -21.44
C GLU A 434 2.99 24.69 -20.79
N THR A 435 4.25 24.29 -20.79
CA THR A 435 5.39 25.19 -20.70
C THR A 435 6.48 24.68 -21.62
N GLY A 436 6.58 25.23 -22.82
CA GLY A 436 7.70 25.01 -23.72
C GLY A 436 7.33 25.18 -25.18
N ALA A 437 7.68 26.32 -25.76
CA ALA A 437 7.38 26.72 -27.12
C ALA A 437 7.71 25.66 -28.21
N LEU A 438 6.90 25.71 -29.27
CA LEU A 438 7.10 25.10 -30.57
C LEU A 438 8.56 25.21 -31.05
N ILE A 439 9.33 24.13 -30.98
CA ILE A 439 10.51 23.93 -31.82
C ILE A 439 10.23 22.72 -32.70
N THR A 440 9.97 22.99 -33.98
CA THR A 440 9.91 21.98 -35.03
C THR A 440 11.27 21.29 -35.16
N ALA A 441 11.44 20.11 -34.56
CA ALA A 441 12.63 19.29 -34.77
C ALA A 441 12.45 18.41 -36.01
N ARG A 442 13.16 18.74 -37.09
CA ARG A 442 13.42 17.80 -38.20
C ARG A 442 14.30 16.65 -37.70
N PRO A 443 14.13 15.40 -38.18
CA PRO A 443 14.97 14.30 -37.78
C PRO A 443 16.38 14.46 -38.37
N ILE A 444 17.39 14.49 -37.50
CA ILE A 444 18.80 14.35 -37.90
C ILE A 444 19.13 12.86 -37.87
N THR A 445 19.33 12.29 -39.05
CA THR A 445 19.88 10.93 -39.21
C THR A 445 21.37 10.97 -38.87
N VAL A 446 21.76 10.35 -37.76
CA VAL A 446 23.17 10.13 -37.42
C VAL A 446 23.56 8.70 -37.83
N THR A 447 24.35 8.59 -38.89
CA THR A 447 25.05 7.35 -39.26
C THR A 447 26.20 7.10 -38.30
N MET A 448 26.17 5.96 -37.61
CA MET A 448 27.25 5.47 -36.73
C MET A 448 28.43 4.93 -37.54
N ARG A 449 29.65 5.32 -37.16
CA ARG A 449 30.91 4.65 -37.55
C ARG A 449 31.71 4.25 -36.30
N THR A 450 31.75 2.92 -36.09
CA THR A 450 32.85 2.03 -35.64
C THR A 450 33.65 2.27 -34.34
N ASP A 451 33.52 1.25 -33.46
CA ASP A 451 34.55 0.51 -32.69
C ASP A 451 35.30 1.06 -31.46
N GLU A 452 35.26 2.35 -31.11
CA GLU A 452 35.97 2.80 -29.88
C GLU A 452 35.14 2.67 -28.59
N GLY A 453 33.80 2.65 -28.67
CA GLY A 453 32.91 2.64 -27.50
C GLY A 453 32.81 1.31 -26.75
N ALA A 454 33.09 0.19 -27.41
CA ALA A 454 32.96 -1.15 -26.82
C ALA A 454 34.04 -1.42 -25.75
N ASN A 455 35.27 -0.93 -25.95
CA ASN A 455 36.38 -1.14 -25.03
C ASN A 455 36.24 -0.30 -23.74
N ALA A 456 35.66 0.91 -23.84
CA ALA A 456 35.40 1.76 -22.67
C ALA A 456 34.30 1.17 -21.77
N ALA A 457 33.23 0.62 -22.36
CA ALA A 457 32.15 -0.02 -21.60
C ALA A 457 32.61 -1.25 -20.82
N VAL A 458 33.48 -2.08 -21.42
CA VAL A 458 34.06 -3.27 -20.76
C VAL A 458 35.02 -2.88 -19.63
N ALA A 459 35.78 -1.80 -19.79
CA ALA A 459 36.66 -1.28 -18.72
C ALA A 459 35.85 -0.75 -17.53
N VAL A 460 34.75 -0.03 -17.78
CA VAL A 460 33.84 0.45 -16.73
C VAL A 460 33.17 -0.72 -16.01
N TYR A 461 32.71 -1.74 -16.73
CA TYR A 461 32.11 -2.94 -16.11
C TYR A 461 33.10 -3.69 -15.22
N ASN A 462 34.36 -3.85 -15.65
CA ASN A 462 35.39 -4.50 -14.86
C ASN A 462 35.78 -3.68 -13.61
N LEU A 463 35.77 -2.35 -13.70
CA LEU A 463 36.02 -1.47 -12.56
C LEU A 463 34.86 -1.54 -11.55
N LEU A 464 33.61 -1.55 -12.04
CA LEU A 464 32.41 -1.66 -11.22
C LEU A 464 32.32 -3.01 -10.50
N GLY A 465 32.69 -4.11 -11.19
CA GLY A 465 32.77 -5.44 -10.60
C GLY A 465 33.84 -5.55 -9.50
N LYS A 466 35.00 -4.91 -9.67
CA LYS A 466 36.04 -4.85 -8.63
C LYS A 466 35.59 -4.03 -7.41
N LEU A 467 34.92 -2.90 -7.62
CA LEU A 467 34.32 -2.09 -6.56
C LEU A 467 33.23 -2.86 -5.79
N GLN A 468 32.40 -3.63 -6.50
CA GLN A 468 31.37 -4.48 -5.88
C GLN A 468 31.98 -5.59 -5.03
N LEU A 469 33.08 -6.22 -5.48
CA LEU A 469 33.79 -7.25 -4.72
C LEU A 469 34.45 -6.67 -3.46
N SER A 470 35.05 -5.48 -3.55
CA SER A 470 35.62 -4.77 -2.41
C SER A 470 34.56 -4.35 -1.39
N PHE A 471 33.38 -3.92 -1.85
CA PHE A 471 32.26 -3.55 -0.98
C PHE A 471 31.67 -4.77 -0.24
N LEU A 472 31.49 -5.89 -0.95
CA LEU A 472 31.04 -7.16 -0.34
C LEU A 472 32.06 -7.69 0.67
N TYR A 473 33.36 -7.56 0.38
CA TYR A 473 34.42 -7.92 1.32
C TYR A 473 34.37 -7.06 2.59
N LEU A 474 34.19 -5.74 2.46
CA LEU A 474 34.07 -4.82 3.60
C LEU A 474 32.86 -5.16 4.47
N ILE A 475 31.70 -5.44 3.87
CA ILE A 475 30.50 -5.89 4.61
C ILE A 475 30.76 -7.23 5.29
N GLY A 476 31.40 -8.19 4.62
CA GLY A 476 31.76 -9.49 5.20
C GLY A 476 32.63 -9.37 6.44
N VAL A 477 33.63 -8.48 6.43
CA VAL A 477 34.49 -8.19 7.59
C VAL A 477 33.70 -7.58 8.75
N ILE A 478 32.78 -6.65 8.46
CA ILE A 478 31.92 -6.03 9.47
C ILE A 478 30.99 -7.07 10.11
N VAL A 479 30.38 -7.94 9.31
CA VAL A 479 29.49 -9.01 9.79
C VAL A 479 30.26 -10.03 10.64
N MET A 480 31.45 -10.47 10.21
CA MET A 480 32.32 -11.34 11.01
C MET A 480 32.71 -10.69 12.34
N GLY A 481 33.07 -9.41 12.33
CA GLY A 481 33.41 -8.66 13.54
C GLY A 481 32.22 -8.59 14.52
N PHE A 482 31.01 -8.36 13.99
CA PHE A 482 29.79 -8.33 14.78
C PHE A 482 29.44 -9.69 15.39
N GLU A 483 29.57 -10.78 14.61
CA GLU A 483 29.33 -12.14 15.12
C GLU A 483 30.35 -12.55 16.19
N HIS A 484 31.63 -12.20 16.00
CA HIS A 484 32.67 -12.48 16.98
C HIS A 484 32.41 -11.74 18.29
N MET A 485 32.04 -10.45 18.21
CA MET A 485 31.69 -9.63 19.37
C MET A 485 30.44 -10.17 20.07
N ARG A 486 29.41 -10.60 19.33
CA ARG A 486 28.21 -11.24 19.86
C ARG A 486 28.53 -12.55 20.60
N ASN A 487 29.46 -13.35 20.07
CA ASN A 487 29.86 -14.60 20.70
C ASN A 487 30.67 -14.37 21.99
N ILE A 488 31.54 -13.35 22.02
CA ILE A 488 32.25 -12.96 23.26
C ILE A 488 31.26 -12.52 24.34
N VAL A 489 30.28 -11.68 23.98
CA VAL A 489 29.25 -11.20 24.92
C VAL A 489 28.40 -12.34 25.47
N LYS A 490 28.15 -13.40 24.69
CA LYS A 490 27.45 -14.62 25.16
C LYS A 490 28.26 -15.46 26.16
N VAL A 491 29.59 -15.39 26.12
CA VAL A 491 30.47 -16.18 27.00
C VAL A 491 30.75 -15.44 28.32
N MET A 492 30.58 -14.12 28.36
CA MET A 492 30.75 -13.33 29.57
C MET A 492 29.54 -13.49 30.51
N LYS A 493 29.72 -14.17 31.65
CA LYS A 493 28.70 -14.23 32.72
C LYS A 493 28.63 -12.89 33.47
N PRO A 494 27.43 -12.35 33.76
CA PRO A 494 27.29 -11.10 34.48
C PRO A 494 27.76 -11.26 35.94
N VAL A 495 28.69 -10.41 36.36
CA VAL A 495 29.12 -10.30 37.76
C VAL A 495 28.07 -9.45 38.50
N ARG A 496 27.38 -10.05 39.48
CA ARG A 496 26.48 -9.31 40.39
C ARG A 496 27.33 -8.54 41.38
N VAL A 497 27.30 -7.22 41.32
CA VAL A 497 27.81 -6.34 42.37
C VAL A 497 26.64 -6.03 43.30
N ALA A 498 26.70 -6.53 44.54
CA ALA A 498 25.74 -6.17 45.58
C ALA A 498 25.95 -4.70 45.94
N ALA A 499 24.87 -3.91 45.90
CA ALA A 499 24.87 -2.56 46.42
C ALA A 499 24.99 -2.62 47.95
N VAL A 500 26.05 -2.01 48.49
CA VAL A 500 26.17 -1.76 49.93
C VAL A 500 25.48 -0.43 50.20
N GLU A 501 24.42 -0.47 50.99
CA GLU A 501 23.85 0.73 51.62
C GLU A 501 24.83 1.27 52.65
N SER A 502 25.22 2.54 52.49
CA SER A 502 25.56 3.46 53.59
C SER A 502 25.51 4.90 53.10
#